data_AF-A0A7X3ZHE5-F1
#
_entry.id   AF-A0A7X3ZHE5-F1
#
_cell.length_a   1.000
_cell.length_b   1.000
_cell.length_c   1.000
_cell.angle_alpha   90.00
_cell.angle_beta   90.00
_cell.angle_gamma   90.00
#
_symmetry.space_group_name_H-M   'P 1'
#
loop_
_entity.id
_entity.type
_entity.pdbx_description
1 polymer ?
#
loop_
_entity_poly.entity_id
_entity_poly.type
_entity_poly.pdbx_seq_one_letter_code
_entity_poly.pdbx_strand_id
1 'polypeptide(L)'
;MQQHEESTHYGLLAEFESPDALLAAAKATFAAGYRKIDAYSPMPVHGLGEAIGFPRTRLPWLVFAFGLLGALTGYSLCYWVSAIDYPLNIAGKPLHSGPMFIPVTFELTILFAALSSAFGM
;
A
#
# COMPACT_ATOMS: atom_id res chain seq x y z
N MET A 1 25.99 39.69 -11.72
CA MET A 1 26.95 38.60 -11.99
C MET A 1 26.96 37.66 -10.80
N GLN A 2 26.23 36.55 -10.89
CA GLN A 2 26.38 35.35 -10.06
C GLN A 2 25.66 34.25 -10.85
N GLN A 3 26.43 33.56 -11.69
CA GLN A 3 25.98 32.41 -12.46
C GLN A 3 25.64 31.30 -11.46
N HIS A 4 24.37 30.89 -11.39
CA HIS A 4 24.02 29.58 -10.86
C HIS A 4 24.51 28.57 -11.90
N GLU A 5 25.61 27.87 -11.63
CA GLU A 5 25.97 26.65 -12.35
C GLU A 5 24.87 25.62 -12.10
N GLU A 6 24.00 25.41 -13.10
CA GLU A 6 23.16 24.21 -13.16
C GLU A 6 24.11 23.01 -13.27
N SER A 7 24.30 22.27 -12.17
CA SER A 7 25.04 21.03 -12.19
C SER A 7 24.27 20.00 -13.03
N THR A 8 24.71 19.75 -14.26
CA THR A 8 24.13 18.81 -15.25
C THR A 8 24.21 17.33 -14.82
N HIS A 9 24.61 17.03 -13.58
CA HIS A 9 24.88 15.68 -13.10
C HIS A 9 23.84 15.24 -12.07
N TYR A 10 23.15 14.14 -12.36
CA TYR A 10 22.15 13.54 -11.45
C TYR A 10 22.81 12.77 -10.30
N GLY A 11 23.88 12.02 -10.56
CA GLY A 11 24.56 11.20 -9.56
C GLY A 11 25.63 10.26 -10.14
N LEU A 12 26.11 9.35 -9.29
CA LEU A 12 27.07 8.30 -9.62
C LEU A 12 26.37 6.93 -9.56
N LEU A 13 26.77 5.99 -10.41
CA LEU A 13 26.27 4.61 -10.43
C LEU A 13 27.44 3.64 -10.22
N ALA A 14 27.21 2.59 -9.43
CA ALA A 14 28.15 1.50 -9.24
C ALA A 14 27.43 0.16 -9.51
N GLU A 15 28.08 -0.70 -10.28
CA GLU A 15 27.59 -2.05 -10.59
C GLU A 15 28.25 -3.07 -9.67
N PHE A 16 27.49 -4.09 -9.25
CA PHE A 16 27.95 -5.15 -8.35
C PHE A 16 27.56 -6.51 -8.91
N GLU A 17 28.48 -7.48 -8.84
CA GLU A 17 28.26 -8.83 -9.35
C GLU A 17 27.33 -9.68 -8.47
N SER A 18 27.17 -9.34 -7.19
CA SER A 18 26.35 -10.11 -6.25
C SER A 18 25.44 -9.23 -5.36
N PRO A 19 24.27 -9.75 -4.95
CA PRO A 19 23.39 -9.06 -4.00
C PRO A 19 24.05 -8.72 -2.66
N ASP A 20 24.94 -9.59 -2.18
CA ASP A 20 25.66 -9.37 -0.92
C ASP A 20 26.67 -8.22 -1.03
N ALA A 21 27.36 -8.11 -2.17
CA ALA A 21 28.27 -6.99 -2.44
C ALA A 21 27.50 -5.67 -2.51
N LEU A 22 26.34 -5.65 -3.18
CA LEU A 22 25.45 -4.50 -3.22
C LEU A 22 24.98 -4.10 -1.82
N LEU A 23 24.56 -5.06 -0.99
CA LEU A 23 24.08 -4.80 0.38
C LEU A 23 25.19 -4.24 1.27
N ALA A 24 26.41 -4.79 1.18
CA ALA A 24 27.57 -4.30 1.91
C ALA A 24 27.94 -2.86 1.50
N ALA A 25 27.93 -2.59 0.19
CA ALA A 25 28.18 -1.25 -0.34
C ALA A 25 27.10 -0.24 0.08
N ALA A 26 25.83 -0.62 0.04
CA ALA A 26 24.72 0.22 0.51
C ALA A 26 24.89 0.61 1.98
N LYS A 27 25.23 -0.36 2.86
CA LYS A 27 25.50 -0.12 4.28
C LYS A 27 26.70 0.81 4.49
N ALA A 28 27.80 0.59 3.77
CA ALA A 28 29.00 1.41 3.87
C ALA A 28 28.72 2.86 3.42
N THR A 29 27.96 3.02 2.33
CA THR A 29 27.58 4.33 1.79
C THR A 29 26.65 5.08 2.76
N PHE A 30 25.68 4.39 3.35
CA PHE A 30 24.84 4.97 4.39
C PHE A 30 25.63 5.33 5.66
N ALA A 31 26.57 4.48 6.09
CA ALA A 31 27.46 4.75 7.23
C ALA A 31 28.38 5.95 6.99
N ALA A 32 28.81 6.18 5.74
CA ALA A 32 29.59 7.34 5.34
C ALA A 32 28.79 8.66 5.34
N GLY A 33 27.50 8.62 5.69
CA GLY A 33 26.66 9.82 5.87
C GLY A 33 25.83 10.20 4.65
N TYR A 34 25.93 9.48 3.54
CA TYR A 34 25.07 9.70 2.38
C TYR A 34 23.64 9.23 2.71
N ARG A 35 22.65 10.05 2.33
CA ARG A 35 21.21 9.80 2.58
C ARG A 35 20.35 9.83 1.32
N LYS A 36 20.84 10.46 0.26
CA LYS A 36 20.22 10.43 -1.08
C LYS A 36 20.87 9.30 -1.86
N ILE A 37 20.51 8.06 -1.53
CA ILE A 37 21.02 6.86 -2.17
C ILE A 37 19.86 5.96 -2.57
N ASP A 38 19.93 5.41 -3.77
CA ASP A 38 18.99 4.42 -4.28
C ASP A 38 19.76 3.14 -4.61
N ALA A 39 19.12 1.99 -4.38
CA ALA A 39 19.68 0.69 -4.74
C ALA A 39 18.71 -0.02 -5.68
N TYR A 40 19.19 -0.37 -6.87
CA TYR A 40 18.42 -1.04 -7.89
C TYR A 40 18.80 -2.52 -7.94
N SER A 41 17.81 -3.41 -7.94
CA SER A 41 18.03 -4.84 -8.07
C SER A 41 16.85 -5.47 -8.84
N PRO A 42 17.10 -6.46 -9.72
CA PRO A 42 16.03 -7.16 -10.44
C PRO A 42 15.19 -8.07 -9.53
N MET A 43 15.63 -8.28 -8.29
CA MET A 43 14.97 -9.13 -7.30
C MET A 43 14.95 -8.47 -5.92
N PRO A 44 13.99 -8.83 -5.05
CA PRO A 44 13.98 -8.31 -3.68
C PRO A 44 15.18 -8.85 -2.90
N VAL A 45 16.08 -7.94 -2.50
CA VAL A 45 17.22 -8.26 -1.62
C VAL A 45 16.82 -7.95 -0.19
N HIS A 46 16.85 -8.96 0.68
CA HIS A 46 16.45 -8.81 2.07
C HIS A 46 17.35 -7.81 2.81
N GLY A 47 16.75 -6.86 3.54
CA GLY A 47 17.47 -5.84 4.29
C GLY A 47 18.07 -4.70 3.44
N LEU A 48 17.92 -4.70 2.10
CA LEU A 48 18.44 -3.63 1.26
C LEU A 48 17.74 -2.29 1.51
N GLY A 49 16.41 -2.31 1.66
CA GLY A 49 15.63 -1.12 2.01
C GLY A 49 16.06 -0.51 3.35
N GLU A 50 16.34 -1.35 4.35
CA GLU A 50 16.84 -0.88 5.65
C GLU A 50 18.28 -0.35 5.54
N ALA A 51 19.13 -0.99 4.72
CA ALA A 51 20.50 -0.57 4.49
C ALA A 51 20.61 0.82 3.84
N ILE A 52 19.67 1.19 2.97
CA ILE A 52 19.59 2.53 2.38
C ILE A 52 18.82 3.53 3.24
N GLY A 53 18.22 3.08 4.35
CA GLY A 53 17.42 3.93 5.23
C GLY A 53 16.03 4.27 4.68
N PHE A 54 15.43 3.37 3.90
CA PHE A 54 14.10 3.56 3.33
C PHE A 54 13.05 3.68 4.45
N PRO A 55 12.24 4.75 4.46
CA PRO A 55 11.24 4.93 5.49
C PRO A 55 10.10 3.91 5.36
N ARG A 56 9.46 3.59 6.48
CA ARG A 56 8.25 2.77 6.46
C ARG A 56 7.16 3.45 5.62
N THR A 57 6.60 2.72 4.66
CA THR A 57 5.51 3.21 3.83
C THR A 57 4.23 3.42 4.64
N ARG A 58 3.44 4.44 4.27
CA ARG A 58 2.12 4.72 4.84
C ARG A 58 1.00 3.92 4.16
N LEU A 59 1.33 3.14 3.12
CA LEU A 59 0.37 2.36 2.34
C LEU A 59 -0.51 1.41 3.18
N PRO A 60 0.00 0.68 4.20
CA PRO A 60 -0.86 -0.21 4.99
C PRO A 60 -1.99 0.52 5.72
N TRP A 61 -1.73 1.75 6.19
CA TRP A 61 -2.76 2.56 6.85
C TRP A 61 -3.82 3.05 5.87
N LEU A 62 -3.41 3.39 4.65
CA LEU A 62 -4.35 3.74 3.58
C LEU A 62 -5.26 2.56 3.24
N VAL A 63 -4.67 1.38 3.01
CA VAL A 63 -5.41 0.15 2.69
C VAL A 63 -6.38 -0.22 3.80
N PHE A 64 -5.97 -0.10 5.07
CA PHE A 64 -6.86 -0.36 6.21
C PHE A 64 -8.05 0.59 6.25
N ALA A 65 -7.82 1.89 6.07
CA ALA A 65 -8.90 2.90 6.08
C ALA A 65 -9.92 2.65 4.96
N PHE A 66 -9.46 2.34 3.75
CA PHE A 66 -10.33 2.03 2.62
C PHE A 66 -11.03 0.67 2.76
N GLY A 67 -10.37 -0.34 3.33
CA GLY A 67 -11.01 -1.61 3.68
C GLY A 67 -12.17 -1.41 4.66
N LEU A 68 -11.95 -0.62 5.72
CA LEU A 68 -13.01 -0.29 6.68
C LEU A 68 -14.16 0.47 6.01
N LEU A 69 -13.85 1.41 5.13
CA LEU A 69 -14.86 2.13 4.34
C LEU A 69 -15.67 1.17 3.45
N GLY A 70 -15.01 0.20 2.80
CA GLY A 70 -15.66 -0.84 2.01
C GLY A 70 -16.61 -1.72 2.84
N ALA A 71 -16.17 -2.13 4.04
CA ALA A 71 -17.00 -2.88 4.98
C ALA A 71 -18.25 -2.09 5.41
N LEU A 72 -18.06 -0.84 5.82
CA LEU A 72 -19.17 0.03 6.23
C LEU A 72 -20.14 0.26 5.08
N THR A 73 -19.63 0.51 3.88
CA THR A 73 -20.44 0.73 2.69
C THR A 73 -21.25 -0.51 2.33
N GLY A 74 -20.62 -1.69 2.31
CA GLY A 74 -21.30 -2.94 1.97
C GLY A 74 -22.38 -3.33 2.96
N TYR A 75 -22.09 -3.24 4.26
CA TYR A 75 -23.06 -3.57 5.29
C TYR A 75 -24.23 -2.57 5.31
N SER A 76 -23.92 -1.27 5.22
CA SER A 76 -24.93 -0.21 5.23
C SER A 76 -25.83 -0.28 4.01
N LEU A 77 -25.28 -0.61 2.84
CA LEU A 77 -26.06 -0.79 1.62
C LEU A 77 -27.04 -1.96 1.75
N CYS A 78 -26.57 -3.13 2.21
CA CYS A 78 -27.44 -4.29 2.42
C CYS A 78 -28.57 -3.99 3.43
N TYR A 79 -28.23 -3.30 4.52
CA TYR A 79 -29.21 -2.89 5.51
C TYR A 79 -30.23 -1.89 4.95
N TRP A 80 -29.76 -0.86 4.26
CA TRP A 80 -30.60 0.18 3.69
C TRP A 80 -31.61 -0.40 2.69
N VAL A 81 -31.17 -1.23 1.76
CA VAL A 81 -32.05 -1.87 0.77
C VAL A 81 -33.05 -2.81 1.44
N SER A 82 -32.60 -3.64 2.39
CA SER A 82 -33.44 -4.70 2.96
C SER A 82 -34.41 -4.22 4.03
N ALA A 83 -34.07 -3.16 4.78
CA ALA A 83 -34.85 -2.72 5.94
C ALA A 83 -35.54 -1.38 5.76
N ILE A 84 -35.04 -0.50 4.89
CA ILE A 84 -35.52 0.88 4.77
C ILE A 84 -36.20 1.12 3.42
N ASP A 85 -35.49 0.91 2.31
CA ASP A 85 -35.94 1.30 0.97
C ASP A 85 -37.05 0.38 0.45
N TYR A 86 -36.82 -0.94 0.48
CA TYR A 86 -37.79 -1.90 -0.03
C TYR A 86 -37.82 -3.19 0.80
N PRO A 87 -38.50 -3.18 1.96
CA PRO A 87 -38.56 -4.33 2.84
C PRO A 87 -39.35 -5.48 2.21
N LEU A 88 -38.63 -6.50 1.76
CA LEU A 88 -39.17 -7.71 1.17
C LEU A 88 -39.16 -8.87 2.15
N ASN A 89 -40.31 -9.52 2.31
CA ASN A 89 -40.37 -10.79 3.03
C ASN A 89 -39.88 -11.93 2.13
N ILE A 90 -38.62 -12.29 2.28
CA ILE A 90 -38.00 -13.42 1.56
C ILE A 90 -37.88 -14.60 2.53
N ALA A 91 -38.65 -15.66 2.28
CA ALA A 91 -38.63 -16.89 3.06
C ALA A 91 -38.87 -16.71 4.58
N GLY A 92 -39.64 -15.69 4.99
CA GLY A 92 -39.96 -15.44 6.40
C GLY A 92 -38.78 -14.95 7.25
N LYS A 93 -37.65 -14.61 6.63
CA LYS A 93 -36.44 -14.16 7.33
C LYS A 93 -36.59 -12.73 7.85
N PRO A 94 -35.90 -12.37 8.95
CA PRO A 94 -35.88 -10.99 9.41
C PRO A 94 -35.23 -10.08 8.37
N LEU A 95 -35.79 -8.86 8.22
CA LEU A 95 -35.29 -7.84 7.29
C LEU A 95 -33.81 -7.48 7.55
N HIS A 96 -33.39 -7.55 8.82
CA HIS A 96 -31.98 -7.57 9.20
C HIS A 96 -31.49 -9.01 9.31
N SER A 97 -30.81 -9.49 8.27
CA SER A 97 -30.22 -10.82 8.21
C SER A 97 -28.69 -10.71 8.21
N GLY A 98 -28.10 -10.36 9.36
CA GLY A 98 -26.66 -10.15 9.51
C GLY A 98 -25.76 -11.19 8.81
N PRO A 99 -25.98 -12.52 9.00
CA PRO A 99 -25.17 -13.54 8.33
C PRO A 99 -25.22 -13.51 6.80
N MET A 100 -26.36 -13.10 6.21
CA MET A 100 -26.52 -12.99 4.75
C MET A 100 -25.78 -11.79 4.17
N PHE A 101 -25.50 -10.77 4.98
CA PHE A 101 -24.81 -9.55 4.54
C PHE A 101 -23.28 -9.69 4.57
N ILE A 102 -22.76 -10.70 5.28
CA ILE A 102 -21.32 -10.93 5.42
C ILE A 102 -20.62 -11.15 4.08
N PRO A 103 -21.10 -12.01 3.16
CA PRO A 103 -20.43 -12.21 1.87
C PRO A 103 -20.26 -10.91 1.08
N VAL A 104 -21.32 -10.11 0.94
CA VAL A 104 -21.27 -8.83 0.21
C VAL A 104 -20.35 -7.82 0.90
N THR A 105 -20.43 -7.73 2.23
CA THR A 105 -19.58 -6.85 3.03
C THR A 105 -18.09 -7.22 2.88
N PHE A 106 -17.78 -8.52 2.89
CA PHE A 106 -16.43 -9.04 2.73
C PHE A 106 -15.86 -8.72 1.34
N GLU A 107 -16.62 -8.97 0.27
CA GLU A 107 -16.18 -8.66 -1.09
C GLU A 107 -15.92 -7.16 -1.28
N LEU A 108 -16.79 -6.29 -0.76
CA LEU A 108 -16.57 -4.84 -0.83
C LEU A 108 -15.39 -4.36 0.01
N THR A 109 -15.13 -5.00 1.15
CA THR A 109 -13.92 -4.75 1.96
C THR A 109 -12.67 -5.05 1.13
N ILE A 110 -12.62 -6.22 0.49
CA ILE A 110 -11.48 -6.63 -0.35
C ILE A 110 -11.33 -5.73 -1.56
N LEU A 111 -12.43 -5.41 -2.25
CA LEU A 111 -12.40 -4.54 -3.42
C LEU A 111 -11.79 -3.18 -3.11
N PHE A 112 -12.25 -2.52 -2.04
CA PHE A 112 -11.74 -1.20 -1.66
C PHE A 112 -10.29 -1.26 -1.16
N ALA A 113 -9.94 -2.30 -0.40
CA ALA A 113 -8.56 -2.53 0.03
C ALA A 113 -7.61 -2.78 -1.15
N ALA A 114 -8.03 -3.58 -2.13
CA ALA A 114 -7.22 -3.89 -3.32
C ALA A 114 -7.05 -2.66 -4.22
N LEU A 115 -8.12 -1.90 -4.47
CA LEU A 115 -8.05 -0.67 -5.27
C LEU A 115 -7.14 0.38 -4.61
N SER A 116 -7.29 0.60 -3.31
CA SER A 116 -6.41 1.54 -2.58
C SER A 116 -4.95 1.07 -2.54
N SER A 117 -4.70 -0.24 -2.48
CA SER A 117 -3.35 -0.78 -2.59
C SER A 117 -2.74 -0.58 -3.98
N ALA A 118 -3.51 -0.82 -5.04
CA ALA A 118 -3.03 -0.75 -6.42
C ALA A 118 -2.77 0.70 -6.88
N PHE A 119 -3.62 1.65 -6.46
CA PHE A 119 -3.44 3.06 -6.79
C PHE A 119 -2.59 3.84 -5.77
N GLY A 120 -2.32 3.25 -4.59
CA GLY A 120 -1.54 3.88 -3.53
C GLY A 120 -0.05 3.53 -3.53
N MET A 121 0.36 2.51 -4.29
CA MET A 121 1.77 2.17 -4.53
C MET A 121 2.40 3.08 -5.58
#